data_AF-A0A6L7NIG8-F1
#
_entry.id   AF-A0A6L7NIG8-F1
#
_cell.length_a   1.000
_cell.length_b   1.000
_cell.length_c   1.000
_cell.angle_alpha   90.00
_cell.angle_beta   90.00
_cell.angle_gamma   90.00
#
_symmetry.space_group_name_H-M   'P 1'
#
loop_
_entity.id
_entity.type
_entity.pdbx_description
1 polymer ?
#
loop_
_entity_poly.entity_id
_entity_poly.type
_entity_poly.pdbx_seq_one_letter_code
_entity_poly.pdbx_strand_id
1 'polypeptide(L)' 'MSTMNISLPEALRSFVKQQVDARGYGSSSEYVRELIRQDQDRQRLRDLLLEGAESPPAVTADAEYFGRLRDRIREAGRR' A
#
# COMPACT_ATOMS: atom_id res chain seq x y z
N MET A 1 11.22 13.58 16.72
CA MET A 1 10.57 12.25 16.71
C MET A 1 9.86 12.07 18.03
N SER A 2 8.59 11.65 18.00
CA SER A 2 7.88 11.24 19.22
C SER A 2 8.22 9.79 19.53
N THR A 3 8.48 9.49 20.80
CA THR A 3 8.75 8.12 21.26
C THR A 3 7.44 7.40 21.59
N MET A 4 7.39 6.11 21.30
CA MET A 4 6.27 5.23 21.64
C MET A 4 6.81 3.98 22.33
N ASN A 5 6.34 3.71 23.54
CA ASN A 5 6.70 2.52 24.30
C ASN A 5 5.63 1.45 24.11
N ILE A 6 6.05 0.22 23.79
CA ILE A 6 5.15 -0.91 23.54
C ILE A 6 5.62 -2.08 24.39
N SER A 7 4.76 -2.59 25.26
CA SER A 7 5.00 -3.82 26.03
C SER A 7 4.59 -5.03 25.19
N LEU A 8 5.50 -5.99 25.03
CA LEU A 8 5.27 -7.22 24.28
C LEU A 8 5.48 -8.44 25.18
N PRO A 9 4.62 -9.47 25.09
CA PRO A 9 4.93 -10.79 25.64
C PRO A 9 6.25 -11.33 25.07
N GLU A 10 6.92 -12.20 25.84
CA GLU A 10 8.25 -12.74 25.47
C GLU A 10 8.27 -13.42 24.09
N ALA A 11 7.19 -14.12 23.73
CA ALA A 11 7.05 -14.75 22.43
C ALA A 11 7.08 -13.72 21.28
N LEU A 12 6.35 -12.61 21.41
CA LEU A 12 6.34 -11.56 20.39
C LEU A 12 7.67 -10.80 20.34
N ARG A 13 8.32 -10.57 21.49
CA ARG A 13 9.65 -9.97 21.54
C ARG A 13 10.67 -10.84 20.79
N SER A 14 10.64 -12.15 21.03
CA SER A 14 11.54 -13.12 20.37
C SER A 14 11.30 -13.17 18.87
N PHE A 15 10.03 -13.18 18.45
CA PHE A 15 9.66 -13.11 17.04
C PHE A 15 10.19 -11.83 16.37
N VAL A 16 9.98 -10.66 16.98
CA VAL A 16 10.49 -9.39 16.44
C VAL A 16 12.01 -9.44 16.30
N LYS A 17 12.74 -9.96 17.30
CA LYS A 17 14.19 -10.10 17.22
C LYS A 17 14.63 -10.97 16.03
N GLN A 18 13.97 -12.11 15.82
CA GLN A 18 14.25 -12.97 14.67
C GLN A 18 14.01 -12.26 13.34
N GLN A 19 12.95 -11.46 13.23
CA GLN A 19 12.67 -10.70 12.00
C GLN A 19 13.71 -9.61 11.75
N VAL A 20 14.18 -8.95 12.81
CA VAL A 20 15.27 -7.96 12.73
C VAL A 20 16.53 -8.62 12.18
N ASP A 21 16.96 -9.74 12.79
CA ASP A 21 18.18 -10.45 12.40
C ASP A 21 18.06 -11.05 10.98
N ALA A 22 16.92 -11.65 10.64
CA ALA A 22 16.72 -12.34 9.36
C ALA A 22 16.55 -11.39 8.16
N ARG A 23 15.98 -10.19 8.38
CA ARG A 23 15.70 -9.22 7.31
C ARG A 23 16.65 -8.03 7.31
N GLY A 24 17.65 -8.03 8.19
CA GLY A 24 18.72 -7.02 8.22
C GLY A 24 18.28 -5.65 8.74
N TYR A 25 17.26 -5.57 9.59
CA TYR A 25 16.88 -4.31 10.22
C TYR A 25 17.90 -3.91 11.29
N GLY A 26 18.10 -2.61 11.51
CA GLY A 26 19.00 -2.10 12.55
C GLY A 26 18.39 -2.09 13.95
N SER A 27 17.06 -2.18 14.07
CA SER A 27 16.38 -2.23 15.38
C SER A 27 14.97 -2.79 15.32
N SER A 28 14.44 -3.21 16.47
CA SER A 28 13.02 -3.59 16.63
C SER A 28 12.07 -2.45 16.27
N SER A 29 12.42 -1.20 16.63
CA SER A 29 11.61 -0.03 16.28
C SER A 29 11.55 0.23 14.78
N GLU A 30 12.61 -0.13 14.05
CA GLU A 30 12.62 -0.04 12.59
C GLU A 30 11.71 -1.09 11.96
N TYR A 31 11.80 -2.34 12.41
CA TYR A 31 10.89 -3.39 11.97
C TYR A 31 9.42 -3.02 12.23
N VAL A 32 9.10 -2.51 13.42
CA VAL A 32 7.73 -2.09 13.76
C VAL A 32 7.28 -0.90 12.90
N ARG A 33 8.14 0.09 12.64
CA ARG A 33 7.83 1.22 11.75
C ARG A 33 7.50 0.74 10.33
N GLU A 34 8.21 -0.26 9.84
CA GLU A 34 7.96 -0.83 8.53
C GLU A 34 6.65 -1.61 8.49
N LEU A 35 6.34 -2.41 9.53
CA LEU A 35 5.05 -3.08 9.64
C LEU A 35 3.87 -2.09 9.65
N ILE A 36 4.01 -0.96 10.33
CA ILE A 36 2.97 0.08 10.35
C ILE A 36 2.74 0.65 8.95
N ARG A 37 3.81 0.91 8.18
CA ARG A 37 3.66 1.39 6.78
C ARG A 37 2.97 0.36 5.90
N GLN A 38 3.37 -0.90 5.99
CA GLN A 38 2.74 -1.99 5.24
C GLN A 38 1.25 -2.14 5.60
N ASP A 39 0.88 -1.90 6.86
CA ASP A 39 -0.52 -1.91 7.26
C ASP A 39 -1.28 -0.71 6.70
N GLN A 40 -0.70 0.49 6.74
CA GLN A 40 -1.29 1.69 6.11
C GLN A 40 -1.50 1.48 4.61
N ASP A 41 -0.53 0.92 3.90
CA ASP A 41 -0.65 0.62 2.47
C ASP A 41 -1.75 -0.40 2.18
N ARG A 42 -1.89 -1.42 3.05
CA ARG A 42 -2.96 -2.42 2.94
C ARG A 42 -4.33 -1.80 3.18
N GLN A 43 -4.46 -0.92 4.18
CA GLN A 43 -5.70 -0.19 4.45
C GLN A 43 -6.06 0.71 3.28
N ARG A 44 -5.08 1.47 2.75
CA ARG A 44 -5.29 2.31 1.58
C ARG A 44 -5.73 1.52 0.34
N LEU A 45 -5.11 0.38 0.07
CA LEU A 45 -5.52 -0.48 -1.03
C LEU A 45 -6.94 -1.00 -0.84
N ARG A 46 -7.29 -1.43 0.39
CA ARG A 46 -8.64 -1.86 0.73
C ARG A 46 -9.66 -0.77 0.45
N ASP A 47 -9.38 0.46 0.86
CA ASP A 47 -10.29 1.59 0.66
C ASP A 47 -10.51 1.87 -0.84
N LEU A 48 -9.45 1.83 -1.65
CA LEU A 48 -9.55 1.97 -3.11
C LEU A 48 -10.37 0.84 -3.77
N LEU A 49 -10.25 -0.39 -3.26
CA LEU A 49 -11.05 -1.51 -3.76
C LEU A 49 -12.54 -1.36 -3.41
N LEU A 50 -12.84 -0.86 -2.21
CA LEU A 50 -14.21 -0.57 -1.80
C LEU A 50 -14.80 0.58 -2.62
N GLU A 51 -14.06 1.67 -2.82
CA GLU A 51 -14.47 2.77 -3.69
C GLU A 51 -14.75 2.28 -5.12
N GLY A 52 -13.88 1.43 -5.66
CA GLY A 52 -14.09 0.81 -6.96
C GLY A 52 -15.32 -0.09 -7.02
N ALA A 53 -15.59 -0.86 -5.96
CA ALA A 53 -16.76 -1.74 -5.88
C ALA A 53 -18.08 -0.95 -5.75
N GLU A 54 -18.06 0.21 -5.11
CA GLU A 54 -19.20 1.14 -4.99
C GLU A 54 -19.41 1.99 -6.25
N SER A 55 -18.42 2.04 -7.15
CA SER A 55 -18.51 2.80 -8.39
C SER A 55 -19.47 2.16 -9.41
N PRO A 56 -20.11 2.96 -10.29
CA PRO A 56 -20.89 2.42 -11.40
C PRO A 56 -20.05 1.49 -12.28
N PRO A 57 -20.65 0.42 -12.86
CA PRO A 57 -19.94 -0.47 -13.76
C PRO A 57 -19.25 0.30 -14.89
N ALA A 58 -17.95 0.06 -15.04
CA ALA A 58 -17.20 0.61 -16.15
C ALA A 58 -17.60 -0.06 -17.48
N VAL A 59 -17.38 0.66 -18.58
CA VAL A 59 -17.44 0.07 -19.92
C VAL A 59 -16.33 -0.96 -20.10
N THR A 60 -16.52 -1.93 -21.00
CA THR A 60 -15.48 -2.92 -21.30
C THR A 60 -14.21 -2.22 -21.80
N ALA A 61 -13.06 -2.56 -21.20
CA ALA A 61 -11.77 -2.03 -21.59
C ALA A 61 -11.24 -2.75 -22.85
N ASP A 62 -11.93 -2.57 -23.97
CA ASP A 62 -11.59 -3.15 -25.27
C ASP A 62 -10.68 -2.24 -26.12
N ALA A 63 -10.36 -2.69 -27.33
CA ALA A 63 -9.51 -1.96 -28.25
C ALA A 63 -10.08 -0.57 -28.60
N GLU A 64 -11.41 -0.43 -28.68
CA GLU A 64 -12.07 0.83 -29.01
C GLU A 64 -12.00 1.82 -27.84
N TYR A 65 -12.24 1.34 -26.61
CA TYR A 65 -12.04 2.10 -25.38
C TYR A 65 -10.63 2.72 -25.33
N PHE A 66 -9.60 1.90 -25.53
CA PHE A 66 -8.22 2.38 -25.53
C PHE A 66 -7.87 3.25 -26.74
N GLY A 67 -8.54 3.06 -27.88
CA GLY A 67 -8.46 3.95 -29.04
C GLY A 67 -8.91 5.37 -28.69
N ARG A 68 -10.14 5.50 -28.19
CA ARG A 68 -10.72 6.78 -27.73
C ARG A 68 -9.87 7.45 -26.65
N LEU A 69 -9.34 6.66 -25.71
CA LEU A 69 -8.47 7.18 -24.65
C LEU A 69 -7.18 7.80 -25.20
N ARG A 70 -6.52 7.14 -26.17
CA ARG A 70 -5.30 7.66 -26.80
C ARG A 70 -5.56 8.92 -27.62
N ASP A 71 -6.67 8.97 -28.34
CA ASP A 71 -7.03 10.15 -29.14
C ASP A 71 -7.27 11.36 -28.24
N ARG A 72 -7.96 11.18 -27.12
CA ARG A 72 -8.15 12.23 -26.10
C ARG A 72 -6.82 12.76 -25.54
N ILE A 73 -5.84 11.89 -25.28
CA ILE A 73 -4.51 12.30 -24.80
C ILE A 73 -3.77 13.11 -25.88
N ARG A 74 -3.82 12.68 -27.15
CA ARG A 74 -3.19 13.38 -28.27
C ARG A 74 -3.82 14.74 -28.54
N GLU A 75 -5.12 14.90 -28.31
CA GLU A 75 -5.80 16.19 -28.40
C GLU A 75 -5.42 17.11 -27.25
N ALA A 76 -5.33 16.59 -26.03
CA ALA A 76 -4.92 17.37 -24.85
C ALA A 76 -3.48 17.88 -24.96
N GLY A 77 -2.56 17.07 -25.52
CA GLY A 77 -1.16 17.48 -25.73
C GLY A 77 -0.93 18.38 -26.96
N ARG A 78 -1.98 18.67 -27.74
CA ARG A 78 -1.94 19.63 -28.85
C ARG A 78 -2.36 21.06 -28.44
N ARG A 79 -2.77 21.24 -27.18
CA ARG A 79 -3.03 22.53 -26.55
C ARG A 79 -1.83 22.95 -25.71
#